data_AF-A0A1D9H747-F1
#
_entry.id   AF-A0A1D9H747-F1
#
_cell.length_a   1.000
_cell.length_b   1.000
_cell.length_c   1.000
_cell.angle_alpha   90.00
_cell.angle_beta   90.00
_cell.angle_gamma   90.00
#
_symmetry.space_group_name_H-M   'P 1'
#
loop_
_entity.id
_entity.type
_entity.pdbx_description
1 polymer ?
#
loop_
_entity_poly.entity_id
_entity_poly.type
_entity_poly.pdbx_seq_one_letter_code
_entity_poly.pdbx_strand_id
1 'polypeptide(L)'
;MRAAERSGARGGARSKERGTGRTAADDGATALMHWRPSVADEAADQALAGFLEAAWRRLRSDSRQPPSCPRCGTQDASPCGHDSSGLPQFLCHACRRRFNRLTGTPMARLRPQDKLRAFFGIASHHWSVADAARQLGVSSETVLHWSLQTRLWLLELDPSGTWERRVQLGVHYRFVPATVPAVAGCRCEPPAAETAGALQDGGLQRICPLCEQAKHA
;
A
#
# COMPACT_ATOMS: atom_id res chain seq x y z
N MET A 1 -20.87 -72.04 -28.25
CA MET A 1 -21.43 -70.86 -28.96
C MET A 1 -20.46 -69.71 -28.72
N ARG A 2 -19.61 -69.36 -29.70
CA ARG A 2 -19.75 -68.19 -30.62
C ARG A 2 -20.02 -66.88 -29.86
N ALA A 3 -19.36 -65.74 -30.04
CA ALA A 3 -18.25 -65.19 -30.83
C ALA A 3 -18.00 -63.79 -30.19
N ALA A 4 -16.78 -63.32 -29.88
CA ALA A 4 -15.86 -62.55 -30.74
C ALA A 4 -16.46 -61.28 -31.39
N GLU A 5 -15.90 -60.11 -31.00
CA GLU A 5 -15.65 -58.85 -31.76
C GLU A 5 -15.18 -57.80 -30.71
N ARG A 6 -13.93 -57.28 -30.58
CA ARG A 6 -12.86 -56.80 -31.47
C ARG A 6 -13.26 -55.68 -32.43
N SER A 7 -12.82 -54.45 -32.13
CA SER A 7 -12.25 -53.43 -33.05
C SER A 7 -11.94 -52.18 -32.22
N GLY A 8 -10.72 -51.61 -32.15
CA GLY A 8 -9.89 -51.05 -33.25
C GLY A 8 -10.34 -49.60 -33.50
N ALA A 9 -9.53 -48.53 -33.58
CA ALA A 9 -8.14 -48.33 -33.97
C ALA A 9 -7.76 -46.87 -33.55
N ARG A 10 -6.52 -46.61 -33.09
CA ARG A 10 -5.37 -45.99 -33.82
C ARG A 10 -5.60 -44.64 -34.52
N GLY A 11 -4.60 -43.76 -34.32
CA GLY A 11 -4.19 -42.68 -35.24
C GLY A 11 -4.55 -41.29 -34.71
N GLY A 12 -3.68 -40.29 -34.69
CA GLY A 12 -2.35 -40.14 -35.26
C GLY A 12 -1.92 -38.68 -35.02
N ALA A 13 -0.61 -38.46 -34.92
CA ALA A 13 0.01 -37.16 -34.70
C ALA A 13 -0.33 -36.13 -35.80
N ARG A 14 -0.39 -34.84 -35.42
CA ARG A 14 0.06 -33.76 -36.31
C ARG A 14 0.41 -32.49 -35.54
N SER A 15 1.69 -32.14 -35.61
CA SER A 15 2.22 -30.80 -35.35
C SER A 15 1.51 -29.76 -36.21
N LYS A 16 1.26 -28.58 -35.65
CA LYS A 16 1.16 -27.34 -36.44
C LYS A 16 1.60 -26.15 -35.59
N GLU A 17 2.82 -25.69 -35.89
CA GLU A 17 3.29 -24.35 -35.57
C GLU A 17 2.50 -23.28 -36.35
N ARG A 18 2.49 -22.08 -35.73
CA ARG A 18 2.11 -20.71 -36.17
C ARG A 18 1.05 -20.17 -35.22
N GLY A 19 1.31 -19.14 -34.44
CA GLY A 19 2.00 -17.90 -34.78
C GLY A 19 0.93 -16.84 -35.08
N THR A 20 1.07 -15.65 -34.48
CA THR A 20 0.19 -14.46 -34.52
C THR A 20 -1.00 -14.52 -33.54
N GLY A 21 -1.35 -13.49 -32.79
CA GLY A 21 -0.92 -12.10 -32.80
C GLY A 21 -0.91 -11.51 -31.38
N ARG A 22 0.17 -10.80 -31.11
CA ARG A 22 0.31 -9.84 -30.02
C ARG A 22 -0.68 -8.70 -30.31
N THR A 23 -1.77 -8.59 -29.56
CA THR A 23 -2.61 -7.38 -29.59
C THR A 23 -2.00 -6.35 -28.65
N ALA A 24 -1.55 -5.25 -29.24
CA ALA A 24 -1.07 -4.06 -28.57
C ALA A 24 -2.25 -3.33 -27.89
N ALA A 25 -2.28 -3.36 -26.57
CA ALA A 25 -2.93 -2.38 -25.69
C ALA A 25 -2.70 -2.82 -24.23
N ASP A 26 -1.48 -2.62 -23.73
CA ASP A 26 -1.21 -2.62 -22.29
C ASP A 26 0.03 -1.72 -22.09
N ASP A 27 -0.21 -0.43 -22.14
CA ASP A 27 0.81 0.60 -21.98
C ASP A 27 1.25 0.64 -20.51
N GLY A 28 2.32 -0.11 -20.23
CA GLY A 28 3.50 0.47 -19.62
C GLY A 28 3.44 0.86 -18.14
N ALA A 29 3.04 -0.07 -17.27
CA ALA A 29 3.56 -0.12 -15.90
C ALA A 29 3.50 -1.58 -15.44
N THR A 30 4.58 -2.30 -15.20
CA THR A 30 5.31 -2.22 -13.94
C THR A 30 6.61 -3.01 -14.08
N ALA A 31 7.73 -2.32 -14.32
CA ALA A 31 8.98 -2.84 -13.77
C ALA A 31 9.01 -2.33 -12.32
N LEU A 32 8.73 -3.23 -11.36
CA LEU A 32 9.02 -3.03 -9.94
C LEU A 32 10.55 -2.87 -9.77
N MET A 33 11.08 -1.75 -10.25
CA MET A 33 12.44 -1.36 -9.97
C MET A 33 12.48 -0.88 -8.53
N HIS A 34 13.08 -1.71 -7.68
CA HIS A 34 13.52 -1.31 -6.36
C HIS A 34 14.69 -0.34 -6.57
N TRP A 35 14.43 0.95 -6.58
CA TRP A 35 15.51 1.93 -6.61
C TRP A 35 16.16 2.00 -5.23
N ARG A 36 17.44 1.64 -5.15
CA ARG A 36 18.26 1.79 -3.95
C ARG A 36 19.23 2.95 -4.21
N PRO A 37 19.04 4.14 -3.62
CA PRO A 37 19.97 5.25 -3.79
C PRO A 37 21.38 4.82 -3.38
N SER A 38 22.40 5.22 -4.14
CA SER A 38 23.81 4.87 -3.91
C SER A 38 24.39 5.39 -2.58
N VAL A 39 23.69 6.32 -1.92
CA VAL A 39 24.08 6.96 -0.65
C VAL A 39 23.02 6.79 0.45
N ALA A 40 22.15 5.78 0.35
CA ALA A 40 21.13 5.55 1.37
C ALA A 40 21.78 5.28 2.73
N ASP A 41 21.79 6.28 3.62
CA ASP A 41 22.00 6.09 5.04
C ASP A 41 21.08 4.93 5.47
N GLU A 42 21.68 3.79 5.83
CA GLU A 42 20.93 2.61 6.27
C GLU A 42 20.27 2.83 7.64
N ALA A 43 20.50 3.99 8.25
CA ALA A 43 19.85 4.42 9.47
C ALA A 43 18.35 4.64 9.24
N ALA A 44 17.54 3.84 9.92
CA ALA A 44 16.09 4.04 10.01
C ALA A 44 15.77 5.49 10.40
N ASP A 45 14.76 6.11 9.77
CA ASP A 45 14.24 7.41 10.19
C ASP A 45 13.49 7.23 11.51
N GLN A 46 14.23 7.35 12.61
CA GLN A 46 13.69 7.18 13.95
C GLN A 46 12.59 8.19 14.28
N ALA A 47 12.61 9.37 13.64
CA ALA A 47 11.56 10.37 13.81
C ALA A 47 10.25 9.92 13.16
N LEU A 48 10.30 9.36 11.94
CA LEU A 48 9.13 8.77 11.29
C LEU A 48 8.58 7.60 12.10
N ALA A 49 9.44 6.67 12.54
CA ALA A 49 9.04 5.53 13.34
C ALA A 49 8.37 5.97 14.66
N GLY A 50 8.97 6.95 15.35
CA GLY A 50 8.43 7.52 16.57
C GLY A 50 7.07 8.23 16.36
N PHE A 51 6.91 8.94 15.25
CA PHE A 51 5.65 9.59 14.89
C PHE A 51 4.54 8.56 14.64
N LEU A 52 4.81 7.52 13.84
CA LEU A 52 3.87 6.45 13.54
C LEU A 52 3.45 5.70 14.81
N GLU A 53 4.40 5.35 15.67
CA GLU A 53 4.12 4.65 16.93
C GLU A 53 3.30 5.53 17.90
N ALA A 54 3.60 6.83 17.98
CA ALA A 54 2.80 7.77 18.78
C ALA A 54 1.37 7.91 18.24
N ALA A 55 1.20 8.03 16.93
CA ALA A 55 -0.11 8.08 16.30
C ALA A 55 -0.89 6.76 16.50
N TRP A 56 -0.22 5.63 16.42
CA TRP A 56 -0.82 4.31 16.62
C TRP A 56 -1.33 4.14 18.05
N ARG A 57 -0.56 4.58 19.05
CA ARG A 57 -0.99 4.62 20.45
C ARG A 57 -2.25 5.46 20.67
N ARG A 58 -2.44 6.56 19.94
CA ARG A 58 -3.69 7.35 20.01
C ARG A 58 -4.89 6.57 19.49
N LEU A 59 -4.76 5.88 18.35
CA LEU A 59 -5.82 5.01 17.82
C LEU A 59 -6.13 3.84 18.75
N ARG A 60 -5.12 3.37 19.48
CA ARG A 60 -5.23 2.23 20.40
C ARG A 60 -5.48 2.59 21.86
N SER A 61 -5.72 3.88 22.15
CA SER A 61 -5.97 4.37 23.51
C SER A 61 -7.23 3.74 24.13
N ASP A 62 -7.12 3.39 25.40
CA ASP A 62 -8.17 2.91 26.31
C ASP A 62 -9.08 4.02 26.84
N SER A 63 -8.78 5.29 26.53
CA SER A 63 -9.59 6.43 26.95
C SER A 63 -11.05 6.23 26.58
N ARG A 64 -11.96 6.52 27.52
CA ARG A 64 -13.41 6.47 27.27
C ARG A 64 -13.96 7.77 26.70
N GLN A 65 -13.12 8.76 26.38
CA GLN A 65 -13.58 9.99 25.74
C GLN A 65 -13.84 9.75 24.24
N PRO A 66 -15.09 9.84 23.75
CA PRO A 66 -15.40 9.57 22.35
C PRO A 66 -14.75 10.61 21.43
N PRO A 67 -14.09 10.20 20.32
CA PRO A 67 -13.76 11.14 19.26
C PRO A 67 -15.00 11.48 18.44
N SER A 68 -14.91 12.49 17.57
CA SER A 68 -15.96 12.79 16.59
C SER A 68 -16.32 11.55 15.79
N CYS A 69 -17.62 11.37 15.50
CA CYS A 69 -18.08 10.22 14.74
C CYS A 69 -17.48 10.25 13.32
N PRO A 70 -16.80 9.19 12.86
CA PRO A 70 -16.18 9.18 11.52
C PRO A 70 -17.20 9.13 10.38
N ARG A 71 -18.49 8.96 10.67
CA ARG A 71 -19.56 8.89 9.66
C ARG A 71 -20.31 10.21 9.47
N CYS A 72 -20.65 10.89 10.57
CA CYS A 72 -21.44 12.12 10.53
C CYS A 72 -20.74 13.34 11.12
N GLY A 73 -19.52 13.20 11.65
CA GLY A 73 -18.71 14.29 12.19
C GLY A 73 -19.13 14.82 13.57
N THR A 74 -20.30 14.41 14.09
CA THR A 74 -20.81 14.90 15.37
C THR A 74 -19.98 14.40 16.57
N GLN A 75 -19.82 15.23 17.59
CA GLN A 75 -19.18 14.86 18.86
C GLN A 75 -20.17 14.25 19.89
N ASP A 76 -21.43 14.07 19.49
CA ASP A 76 -22.47 13.48 20.31
C ASP A 76 -22.40 11.94 20.25
N ALA A 77 -21.57 11.37 21.13
CA ALA A 77 -21.40 9.94 21.29
C ALA A 77 -21.16 9.59 22.77
N SER A 78 -21.49 8.35 23.14
CA SER A 78 -21.22 7.81 24.48
C SER A 78 -20.47 6.47 24.41
N PRO A 79 -19.63 6.15 25.40
CA PRO A 79 -18.99 4.83 25.49
C PRO A 79 -20.02 3.73 25.69
N CYS A 80 -19.90 2.64 24.95
CA CYS A 80 -20.88 1.54 24.98
C CYS A 80 -20.25 0.14 25.16
N GLY A 81 -18.98 0.07 25.59
CA GLY A 81 -18.28 -1.18 25.86
C GLY A 81 -16.89 -1.24 25.24
N HIS A 82 -16.38 -2.45 25.02
CA HIS A 82 -15.12 -2.72 24.33
C HIS A 82 -15.31 -3.75 23.22
N ASP A 83 -14.46 -3.74 22.21
CA ASP A 83 -14.42 -4.79 21.19
C ASP A 83 -13.63 -6.02 21.66
N SER A 84 -13.60 -7.06 20.82
CA SER A 84 -12.88 -8.31 21.11
C SER A 84 -11.36 -8.13 21.28
N SER A 85 -10.80 -6.99 20.86
CA SER A 85 -9.40 -6.63 21.03
C SER A 85 -9.15 -5.68 22.20
N GLY A 86 -10.17 -5.46 23.04
CA GLY A 86 -10.13 -4.59 24.21
C GLY A 86 -10.20 -3.10 23.90
N LEU A 87 -10.51 -2.69 22.67
CA LEU A 87 -10.63 -1.26 22.33
C LEU A 87 -11.98 -0.69 22.74
N PRO A 88 -12.02 0.52 23.34
CA PRO A 88 -13.27 1.19 23.63
C PRO A 88 -14.16 1.36 22.39
N GLN A 89 -15.44 1.04 22.55
CA GLN A 89 -16.49 1.27 21.57
C GLN A 89 -17.38 2.43 22.00
N PHE A 90 -17.87 3.16 21.01
CA PHE A 90 -18.72 4.33 21.16
C PHE A 90 -19.98 4.19 20.33
N LEU A 91 -21.12 4.65 20.84
CA LEU A 91 -22.36 4.78 20.11
C LEU A 91 -22.58 6.26 19.80
N CYS A 92 -22.61 6.62 18.51
CA CYS A 92 -23.02 7.96 18.10
C CYS A 92 -24.54 8.10 18.23
N HIS A 93 -25.01 9.17 18.86
CA HIS A 93 -26.45 9.41 19.06
C HIS A 93 -27.12 9.99 17.82
N ALA A 94 -26.40 10.77 17.00
CA ALA A 94 -26.92 11.32 15.75
C ALA A 94 -27.17 10.24 14.67
N CYS A 95 -26.16 9.44 14.32
CA CYS A 95 -26.29 8.40 13.29
C CYS A 95 -26.62 7.00 13.85
N ARG A 96 -26.74 6.85 15.17
CA ARG A 96 -27.07 5.59 15.88
C ARG A 96 -26.17 4.41 15.56
N ARG A 97 -24.90 4.67 15.22
CA ARG A 97 -23.99 3.63 14.72
C ARG A 97 -22.75 3.51 15.62
N ARG A 98 -22.39 2.27 15.96
CA ARG A 98 -21.22 1.95 16.81
C ARG A 98 -19.90 2.11 16.06
N PHE A 99 -18.90 2.66 16.72
CA PHE A 99 -17.56 2.83 16.17
C PHE A 99 -16.51 2.74 17.28
N ASN A 100 -15.24 2.60 16.90
CA ASN A 100 -14.08 2.74 17.77
C ASN A 100 -13.11 3.74 17.11
N ARG A 101 -11.99 4.05 17.77
CA ARG A 101 -10.98 4.99 17.24
C ARG A 101 -10.35 4.54 15.92
N LEU A 102 -10.33 3.24 15.63
CA LEU A 102 -9.85 2.70 14.37
C LEU A 102 -10.89 2.83 13.24
N THR A 103 -12.15 3.07 13.57
CA THR A 103 -13.22 3.08 12.56
C THR A 103 -13.03 4.25 11.61
N GLY A 104 -13.00 3.96 10.31
CA GLY A 104 -12.83 4.98 9.28
C GLY A 104 -11.37 5.36 8.99
N THR A 105 -10.40 4.81 9.72
CA THR A 105 -8.99 5.04 9.41
C THR A 105 -8.45 3.96 8.45
N PRO A 106 -7.43 4.27 7.63
CA PRO A 106 -6.73 3.29 6.79
C PRO A 106 -6.14 2.13 7.62
N MET A 107 -5.91 2.35 8.92
CA MET A 107 -5.28 1.38 9.82
C MET A 107 -6.24 0.32 10.37
N ALA A 108 -7.56 0.46 10.18
CA ALA A 108 -8.57 -0.38 10.84
C ALA A 108 -8.37 -1.90 10.65
N ARG A 109 -7.93 -2.29 9.45
CA ARG A 109 -7.85 -3.69 9.00
C ARG A 109 -6.44 -4.25 8.94
N LEU A 110 -5.43 -3.48 9.33
CA LEU A 110 -4.05 -3.94 9.26
C LEU A 110 -3.76 -4.93 10.39
N ARG A 111 -3.35 -6.14 10.02
CA ARG A 111 -3.05 -7.26 10.94
C ARG A 111 -1.87 -8.06 10.40
N PRO A 112 -1.07 -8.71 11.26
CA PRO A 112 -1.14 -8.66 12.73
C PRO A 112 -0.49 -7.40 13.32
N GLN A 113 -0.96 -6.95 14.48
CA GLN A 113 -0.61 -5.63 15.04
C GLN A 113 0.85 -5.53 15.50
N ASP A 114 1.41 -6.60 16.06
CA ASP A 114 2.79 -6.58 16.54
C ASP A 114 3.79 -6.41 15.38
N LYS A 115 3.52 -7.10 14.26
CA LYS A 115 4.32 -6.99 13.05
C LYS A 115 4.11 -5.65 12.35
N LEU A 116 2.91 -5.08 12.41
CA LEU A 116 2.65 -3.73 11.90
C LEU A 116 3.47 -2.68 12.66
N ARG A 117 3.61 -2.81 13.98
CA ARG A 117 4.49 -1.93 14.77
C ARG A 117 5.96 -2.10 14.40
N ALA A 118 6.41 -3.34 14.16
CA ALA A 118 7.75 -3.59 13.63
C ALA A 118 7.96 -2.96 12.24
N PHE A 119 6.93 -2.96 11.39
CA PHE A 119 6.95 -2.27 10.09
C PHE A 119 7.21 -0.76 10.24
N PHE A 120 6.66 -0.08 11.26
CA PHE A 120 6.93 1.36 11.47
C PHE A 120 8.42 1.67 11.63
N GLY A 121 9.18 0.76 12.26
CA GLY A 121 10.62 0.91 12.43
C GLY A 121 11.41 0.78 11.13
N ILE A 122 10.86 0.12 10.11
CA ILE A 122 11.53 -0.07 8.82
C ILE A 122 10.87 0.67 7.65
N ALA A 123 9.82 1.47 7.91
CA ALA A 123 9.02 2.10 6.86
C ALA A 123 9.84 3.06 5.95
N SER A 124 10.91 3.66 6.47
CA SER A 124 11.81 4.52 5.71
C SER A 124 12.93 3.78 4.96
N HIS A 125 13.06 2.46 5.16
CA HIS A 125 14.15 1.70 4.56
C HIS A 125 13.94 1.55 3.05
N HIS A 126 15.04 1.61 2.30
CA HIS A 126 15.11 1.32 0.87
C HIS A 126 15.24 -0.18 0.58
N TRP A 127 14.61 -1.02 1.42
CA TRP A 127 14.67 -2.47 1.25
C TRP A 127 13.75 -2.93 0.13
N SER A 128 14.08 -4.09 -0.44
CA SER A 128 13.13 -4.78 -1.30
C SER A 128 11.91 -5.21 -0.47
N VAL A 129 10.73 -5.22 -1.10
CA VAL A 129 9.50 -5.72 -0.46
C VAL A 129 9.70 -7.16 0.03
N ALA A 130 10.43 -7.98 -0.72
CA ALA A 130 10.74 -9.36 -0.36
C ALA A 130 11.60 -9.46 0.91
N ASP A 131 12.62 -8.61 1.06
CA ASP A 131 13.47 -8.59 2.25
C ASP A 131 12.70 -8.11 3.48
N ALA A 132 11.89 -7.06 3.34
CA ALA A 132 11.04 -6.60 4.44
C ALA A 132 9.99 -7.66 4.82
N ALA A 133 9.39 -8.34 3.84
CA ALA A 133 8.44 -9.43 4.08
C ALA A 133 9.09 -10.58 4.85
N ARG A 134 10.31 -10.98 4.45
CA ARG A 134 11.11 -11.98 5.15
C ARG A 134 11.46 -11.55 6.57
N GLN A 135 11.89 -10.30 6.76
CA GLN A 135 12.24 -9.77 8.09
C GLN A 135 11.04 -9.73 9.04
N LEU A 136 9.87 -9.29 8.54
CA LEU A 136 8.65 -9.18 9.33
C LEU A 136 7.92 -10.53 9.47
N GLY A 137 8.28 -11.53 8.66
CA GLY A 137 7.58 -12.81 8.57
C GLY A 137 6.15 -12.66 8.06
N VAL A 138 5.92 -11.86 7.03
CA VAL A 138 4.62 -11.67 6.35
C VAL A 138 4.78 -11.85 4.84
N SER A 139 3.69 -11.78 4.07
CA SER A 139 3.76 -11.82 2.61
C SER A 139 4.19 -10.46 2.03
N SER A 140 4.79 -10.47 0.83
CA SER A 140 5.12 -9.23 0.09
C SER A 140 3.89 -8.36 -0.18
N GLU A 141 2.74 -8.97 -0.50
CA GLU A 141 1.47 -8.27 -0.69
C GLU A 141 1.03 -7.55 0.59
N THR A 142 1.23 -8.17 1.75
CA THR A 142 0.96 -7.55 3.05
C THR A 142 1.83 -6.31 3.28
N VAL A 143 3.12 -6.36 2.93
CA VAL A 143 4.03 -5.20 3.04
C VAL A 143 3.59 -4.06 2.12
N LEU A 144 3.25 -4.35 0.87
CA LEU A 144 2.74 -3.35 -0.08
C LEU A 144 1.45 -2.71 0.45
N HIS A 145 0.51 -3.53 0.91
CA HIS A 145 -0.73 -3.04 1.49
C HIS A 145 -0.48 -2.15 2.72
N TRP A 146 0.42 -2.55 3.62
CA TRP A 146 0.78 -1.75 4.79
C TRP A 146 1.44 -0.43 4.42
N SER A 147 2.34 -0.43 3.43
CA SER A 147 2.95 0.79 2.92
C SER A 147 1.88 1.76 2.41
N LEU A 148 1.00 1.29 1.53
CA LEU A 148 -0.06 2.11 0.96
C LEU A 148 -0.99 2.68 2.04
N GLN A 149 -1.48 1.85 2.96
CA GLN A 149 -2.40 2.29 4.01
C GLN A 149 -1.72 3.23 5.02
N THR A 150 -0.45 2.98 5.35
CA THR A 150 0.33 3.87 6.22
C THR A 150 0.53 5.23 5.56
N ARG A 151 0.84 5.27 4.26
CA ARG A 151 1.01 6.52 3.50
C ARG A 151 -0.28 7.32 3.41
N LEU A 152 -1.42 6.66 3.17
CA LEU A 152 -2.73 7.32 3.23
C LEU A 152 -3.02 7.89 4.62
N TRP A 153 -2.77 7.10 5.66
CA TRP A 153 -3.01 7.53 7.03
C TRP A 153 -2.13 8.71 7.43
N LEU A 154 -0.88 8.74 6.99
CA LEU A 154 0.01 9.89 7.19
C LEU A 154 -0.53 11.16 6.52
N LEU A 155 -1.20 11.07 5.37
CA LEU A 155 -1.83 12.23 4.73
C LEU A 155 -3.09 12.72 5.48
N GLU A 156 -3.81 11.83 6.16
CA GLU A 156 -4.91 12.23 7.06
C GLU A 156 -4.40 12.96 8.31
N LEU A 157 -3.23 12.55 8.83
CA LEU A 157 -2.61 13.14 10.03
C LEU A 157 -1.84 14.43 9.72
N ASP A 158 -1.17 14.47 8.57
CA ASP A 158 -0.35 15.59 8.09
C ASP A 158 -0.62 15.82 6.59
N PRO A 159 -1.59 16.69 6.26
CA PRO A 159 -1.88 17.05 4.88
C PRO A 159 -0.72 17.70 4.12
N SER A 160 0.37 18.13 4.78
CA SER A 160 1.55 18.63 4.06
C SER A 160 2.30 17.51 3.31
N GLY A 161 2.11 16.26 3.74
CA GLY A 161 2.80 15.08 3.19
C GLY A 161 4.27 14.96 3.61
N THR A 162 4.70 15.69 4.63
CA THR A 162 6.09 15.68 5.09
C THR A 162 6.49 14.31 5.64
N TRP A 163 5.59 13.67 6.38
CA TRP A 163 5.81 12.30 6.87
C TRP A 163 5.60 11.24 5.78
N GLU A 164 4.59 11.41 4.93
CA GLU A 164 4.29 10.44 3.85
C GLU A 164 5.48 10.24 2.92
N ARG A 165 6.19 11.32 2.55
CA ARG A 165 7.35 11.27 1.66
C ARG A 165 8.54 10.50 2.23
N ARG A 166 8.62 10.34 3.55
CA ARG A 166 9.70 9.61 4.23
C ARG A 166 9.49 8.10 4.22
N VAL A 167 8.28 7.62 3.90
CA VAL A 167 8.03 6.20 3.67
C VAL A 167 8.59 5.82 2.30
N GLN A 168 9.55 4.90 2.31
CA GLN A 168 10.24 4.40 1.10
C GLN A 168 9.93 2.93 0.82
N LEU A 169 9.66 2.15 1.87
CA LEU A 169 9.39 0.73 1.72
C LEU A 169 8.10 0.50 0.95
N GLY A 170 8.16 -0.30 -0.12
CA GLY A 170 6.99 -0.68 -0.91
C GLY A 170 6.37 0.46 -1.73
N VAL A 171 7.11 1.54 -1.98
CA VAL A 171 6.66 2.63 -2.85
C VAL A 171 6.80 2.25 -4.31
N HIS A 172 5.76 2.53 -5.09
CA HIS A 172 5.79 2.34 -6.55
C HIS A 172 6.40 3.55 -7.26
N TYR A 173 7.17 3.25 -8.30
CA TYR A 173 7.74 4.21 -9.22
C TYR A 173 7.24 3.91 -10.63
N ARG A 174 7.08 4.96 -11.42
CA ARG A 174 6.85 4.86 -12.86
C ARG A 174 7.92 5.62 -13.61
N PHE A 175 8.28 5.15 -14.79
CA PHE A 175 9.10 5.94 -15.70
C PHE A 175 8.22 7.00 -16.37
N VAL A 176 8.69 8.23 -16.46
CA VAL A 176 7.98 9.35 -17.07
C VAL A 176 8.94 10.08 -18.02
N PRO A 177 8.55 10.30 -19.29
CA PRO A 177 9.33 11.11 -20.21
C PRO A 177 9.51 12.54 -19.69
N ALA A 178 10.63 13.17 -20.01
CA ALA A 178 10.96 14.53 -19.54
C ALA A 178 9.93 15.61 -19.94
N THR A 179 9.06 15.31 -20.91
CA THR A 179 8.08 16.23 -21.51
C THR A 179 6.68 16.14 -20.89
N VAL A 180 6.41 15.21 -19.97
CA VAL A 180 5.07 15.06 -19.39
C VAL A 180 4.89 16.05 -18.23
N PRO A 181 3.89 16.94 -18.29
CA PRO A 181 3.62 17.88 -17.20
C PRO A 181 3.14 17.15 -15.94
N ALA A 182 3.41 17.75 -14.79
CA ALA A 182 2.84 17.29 -13.52
C ALA A 182 1.31 17.33 -13.61
N VAL A 183 0.65 16.23 -13.19
CA VAL A 183 -0.81 16.17 -13.11
C VAL A 183 -1.26 17.11 -11.99
N ALA A 184 -2.08 18.11 -12.33
CA ALA A 184 -2.62 19.05 -11.35
C ALA A 184 -3.38 18.27 -10.25
N GLY A 185 -3.05 18.55 -8.99
CA GLY A 185 -3.64 17.84 -7.84
C GLY A 185 -2.96 16.51 -7.46
N CYS A 186 -1.99 15.98 -8.23
CA CYS A 186 -1.15 14.88 -7.77
C CYS A 186 0.03 15.36 -6.90
N ARG A 187 0.37 14.57 -5.88
CA ARG A 187 1.62 14.67 -5.09
C ARG A 187 2.73 13.79 -5.65
N CYS A 188 2.63 13.42 -6.92
CA CYS A 188 3.61 12.61 -7.64
C CYS A 188 4.85 13.48 -7.86
N GLU A 189 5.96 13.20 -7.20
CA GLU A 189 7.14 14.05 -7.28
C GLU A 189 7.86 13.86 -8.61
N PRO A 190 8.16 14.91 -9.39
CA PRO A 190 8.85 14.77 -10.66
C PRO A 190 10.19 14.06 -10.47
N PRO A 191 10.69 13.34 -11.50
CA PRO A 191 11.99 12.70 -11.40
C PRO A 191 13.07 13.70 -11.00
N ALA A 192 13.81 13.41 -9.94
CA ALA A 192 14.91 14.28 -9.51
C ALA A 192 15.99 14.30 -10.61
N ALA A 193 16.37 15.51 -11.04
CA ALA A 193 17.33 15.73 -12.12
C ALA A 193 18.70 15.06 -11.85
N GLU A 194 19.02 14.78 -10.59
CA GLU A 194 20.30 14.24 -10.14
C GLU A 194 20.34 12.69 -10.08
N THR A 195 19.19 12.03 -9.94
CA THR A 195 19.09 10.55 -10.04
C THR A 195 18.99 10.04 -11.48
N ALA A 196 18.85 10.95 -12.44
CA ALA A 196 19.01 10.66 -13.83
C ALA A 196 20.50 10.41 -14.10
N GLY A 197 20.96 9.17 -13.88
CA GLY A 197 22.04 8.64 -14.69
C GLY A 197 21.59 8.69 -16.14
N ALA A 198 21.78 9.85 -16.78
CA ALA A 198 21.57 10.17 -18.19
C ALA A 198 20.71 9.17 -18.99
N LEU A 199 19.46 8.95 -18.59
CA LEU A 199 18.46 8.41 -19.51
C LEU A 199 17.94 9.64 -20.25
N GLN A 200 18.48 9.88 -21.45
CA GLN A 200 18.26 11.09 -22.24
C GLN A 200 16.77 11.34 -22.58
N ASP A 201 15.88 10.38 -22.27
CA ASP A 201 14.47 10.38 -22.62
C ASP A 201 13.47 10.47 -21.44
N GLY A 202 13.93 10.52 -20.16
CA GLY A 202 13.00 10.62 -19.02
C GLY A 202 13.59 10.23 -17.65
N GLY A 203 12.73 10.04 -16.66
CA GLY A 203 13.15 9.69 -15.29
C GLY A 203 12.09 8.96 -14.46
N LEU A 204 12.50 8.45 -13.30
CA LEU A 204 11.61 7.76 -12.36
C LEU A 204 10.82 8.75 -11.50
N GLN A 205 9.50 8.66 -11.58
CA GLN A 205 8.56 9.43 -10.76
C GLN A 205 8.02 8.56 -9.62
N ARG A 206 8.07 9.07 -8.39
CA ARG A 206 7.43 8.44 -7.22
C ARG A 206 5.91 8.58 -7.33
N ILE A 207 5.18 7.47 -7.27
CA ILE A 207 3.71 7.46 -7.35
C ILE A 207 3.14 7.76 -5.95
N CYS A 208 2.27 8.75 -5.83
CA CYS A 208 1.60 9.06 -4.56
C CYS A 208 0.52 8.00 -4.23
N PRO A 209 0.12 7.83 -2.95
CA PRO A 209 -0.80 6.74 -2.56
C PRO A 209 -2.22 6.92 -3.12
N LEU A 210 -2.59 8.13 -3.56
CA LEU A 210 -3.88 8.39 -4.21
C LEU A 210 -3.86 7.95 -5.70
N CYS A 211 -2.77 8.24 -6.43
CA CYS A 211 -2.55 7.71 -7.77
C CYS A 211 -2.46 6.18 -7.79
N GLU A 212 -1.80 5.60 -6.80
CA GLU A 212 -1.67 4.15 -6.68
C GLU A 212 -3.03 3.45 -6.54
N GLN A 213 -4.04 4.16 -6.02
CA GLN A 213 -5.42 3.69 -5.93
C GLN A 213 -6.31 4.10 -7.12
N ALA A 214 -5.73 4.72 -8.16
CA ALA A 214 -6.47 5.34 -9.27
C ALA A 214 -7.53 6.38 -8.80
N LYS A 215 -7.23 7.13 -7.72
CA LYS A 215 -8.17 8.08 -7.09
C LYS A 215 -8.00 9.55 -7.49
N HIS A 216 -7.22 9.84 -8.52
CA HIS A 216 -7.28 11.19 -9.12
C HIS A 216 -8.45 11.21 -10.10
N ALA A 217 -9.47 11.99 -9.75
CA ALA A 217 -10.58 12.36 -10.63
C ALA A 217 -10.16 13.49 -11.57
#